data_AF-A0A5S9F5I8-F1
#
_entry.id   AF-A0A5S9F5I8-F1
#
_cell.length_a   1.000
_cell.length_b   1.000
_cell.length_c   1.000
_cell.angle_alpha   90.00
_cell.angle_beta   90.00
_cell.angle_gamma   90.00
#
_symmetry.space_group_name_H-M   'P 1'
#
loop_
_entity.id
_entity.type
_entity.pdbx_description
1 polymer ?
#
loop_
_entity_poly.entity_id
_entity_poly.type
_entity_poly.pdbx_seq_one_letter_code
_entity_poly.pdbx_strand_id
1 'polypeptide(L)'
;MCEDFFAAIVAGDQEKVGEYFGENFDLNIRSSEKEIEGLTPLHVAIDTEQTELIIEFLKRGADPNRRDCEETSQNIRDAKWYSADTDYETINKMMNIRTGRTPLMYALGINNNDISKLLLENGADPNIEDFLGFNSLSIAVEKGNKEMVEKFLEMGVETDWNFWEENYLLSKKMRKFLEKKGIKKTKKKKEKKEFVIEETLDFSPIAADTLEKYTFENVLQKLHQNVQSEKFLEAKEHAESFFGKAFKKFSVERKWVGYFYRCPKKRNLTNEDLFRLQNELAKHNAFAYVCKRATSERQVRIIPEADKYYAIVLEQTWDCRLGTDGIVEFVMQIDRDNPVILDSIENDALSGEFINPINNPRHLAKKMQDLCPDLYESKMKLLAEELEENREFYLWWD
;
A
#
# COMPACT_ATOMS: atom_id res chain seq x y z
N MET A 1 13.86 -16.59 30.11
CA MET A 1 14.90 -17.34 29.35
C MET A 1 15.26 -16.63 28.05
N CYS A 2 14.35 -16.48 27.07
CA CYS A 2 14.64 -15.73 25.84
C CYS A 2 14.85 -14.23 26.13
N GLU A 3 13.96 -13.62 26.92
CA GLU A 3 14.06 -12.19 27.30
C GLU A 3 15.35 -11.90 28.12
N ASP A 4 15.64 -12.72 29.14
CA ASP A 4 16.87 -12.56 29.94
C ASP A 4 18.17 -12.72 29.13
N PHE A 5 18.12 -13.51 28.04
CA PHE A 5 19.23 -13.71 27.12
C PHE A 5 19.44 -12.48 26.24
N PHE A 6 18.37 -11.95 25.61
CA PHE A 6 18.45 -10.71 24.84
C PHE A 6 18.88 -9.52 25.70
N ALA A 7 18.36 -9.41 26.93
CA ALA A 7 18.79 -8.39 27.88
C ALA A 7 20.29 -8.50 28.24
N ALA A 8 20.83 -9.72 28.36
CA ALA A 8 22.26 -9.93 28.60
C ALA A 8 23.10 -9.47 27.39
N ILE A 9 22.63 -9.73 26.17
CA ILE A 9 23.26 -9.20 24.95
C ILE A 9 23.22 -7.68 24.95
N VAL A 10 22.05 -7.06 25.18
CA VAL A 10 21.94 -5.58 25.23
C VAL A 10 22.86 -4.96 26.28
N ALA A 11 23.04 -5.62 27.43
CA ALA A 11 23.92 -5.16 28.50
C ALA A 11 25.43 -5.41 28.24
N GLY A 12 25.76 -6.22 27.23
CA GLY A 12 27.13 -6.64 26.94
C GLY A 12 27.74 -7.60 27.96
N ASP A 13 26.89 -8.33 28.69
CA ASP A 13 27.30 -9.26 29.73
C ASP A 13 27.67 -10.63 29.11
N GLN A 14 28.92 -10.73 28.63
CA GLN A 14 29.42 -11.93 27.94
C GLN A 14 29.39 -13.18 28.83
N GLU A 15 29.63 -13.03 30.13
CA GLU A 15 29.59 -14.15 31.08
C GLU A 15 28.17 -14.71 31.16
N LYS A 16 27.19 -13.82 31.35
CA LYS A 16 25.77 -14.19 31.40
C LYS A 16 25.25 -14.72 30.08
N VAL A 17 25.67 -14.17 28.93
CA VAL A 17 25.36 -14.73 27.60
C VAL A 17 25.94 -16.15 27.48
N GLY A 18 27.15 -16.37 28.00
CA GLY A 18 27.83 -17.65 28.04
C GLY A 18 27.08 -18.74 28.80
N GLU A 19 26.35 -18.40 29.86
CA GLU A 19 25.53 -19.34 30.64
C GLU A 19 24.41 -20.00 29.83
N TYR A 20 23.95 -19.37 28.75
CA TYR A 20 22.88 -19.90 27.89
C TYR A 20 23.39 -20.90 26.84
N PHE A 21 24.70 -21.02 26.63
CA PHE A 21 25.31 -21.84 25.59
C PHE A 21 25.40 -23.35 25.92
N GLY A 22 24.29 -23.95 26.36
CA GLY A 22 24.13 -25.40 26.45
C GLY A 22 24.16 -26.08 25.06
N GLU A 23 24.23 -27.42 25.01
CA GLU A 23 24.51 -28.19 23.78
C GLU A 23 23.55 -27.98 22.59
N ASN A 24 22.40 -27.30 22.74
CA ASN A 24 21.41 -27.11 21.67
C ASN A 24 20.69 -25.76 21.71
N PHE A 25 21.33 -24.68 22.17
CA PHE A 25 20.68 -23.36 22.16
C PHE A 25 20.59 -22.79 20.72
N ASP A 26 19.38 -22.47 20.26
CA ASP A 26 19.15 -21.90 18.93
C ASP A 26 19.44 -20.38 18.92
N LEU A 27 20.46 -19.98 18.17
CA LEU A 27 20.86 -18.58 17.99
C LEU A 27 20.05 -17.84 16.91
N ASN A 28 19.07 -18.49 16.28
CA ASN A 28 18.20 -17.90 15.26
C ASN A 28 16.81 -17.54 15.79
N ILE A 29 16.62 -17.61 17.10
CA ILE A 29 15.42 -17.12 17.78
C ILE A 29 15.21 -15.64 17.53
N ARG A 30 13.95 -15.22 17.58
CA ARG A 30 13.55 -13.82 17.46
C ARG A 30 13.11 -13.29 18.81
N SER A 31 13.50 -12.08 19.14
CA SER A 31 13.02 -11.43 20.36
C SER A 31 11.54 -11.09 20.23
N SER A 32 10.81 -11.27 21.31
CA SER A 32 9.44 -10.79 21.51
C SER A 32 9.37 -9.47 22.28
N GLU A 33 10.52 -8.91 22.68
CA GLU A 33 10.58 -7.65 23.40
C GLU A 33 10.29 -6.49 22.46
N LYS A 34 9.40 -5.58 22.88
CA LYS A 34 8.88 -4.49 22.04
C LYS A 34 9.95 -3.66 21.31
N GLU A 35 11.09 -3.38 21.93
CA GLU A 35 12.14 -2.52 21.35
C GLU A 35 13.01 -3.24 20.31
N ILE A 36 13.18 -4.56 20.48
CA ILE A 36 14.03 -5.41 19.64
C ILE A 36 13.22 -6.52 18.98
N GLU A 37 11.90 -6.34 18.86
CA GLU A 37 10.99 -7.36 18.35
C GLU A 37 11.43 -7.80 16.95
N GLY A 38 11.43 -9.11 16.72
CA GLY A 38 11.84 -9.73 15.47
C GLY A 38 13.36 -9.87 15.29
N LEU A 39 14.18 -9.12 16.04
CA LEU A 39 15.63 -9.21 15.95
C LEU A 39 16.14 -10.55 16.44
N THR A 40 17.16 -11.05 15.76
CA THR A 40 17.94 -12.20 16.23
C THR A 40 19.06 -11.73 17.16
N PRO A 41 19.66 -12.62 17.98
CA PRO A 41 20.83 -12.32 18.81
C PRO A 41 21.95 -11.65 18.02
N LEU A 42 22.16 -12.10 16.77
CA LEU A 42 23.16 -11.54 15.87
C LEU A 42 22.86 -10.08 15.48
N HIS A 43 21.60 -9.72 15.22
CA HIS A 43 21.22 -8.32 14.96
C HIS A 43 21.51 -7.42 16.16
N VAL A 44 21.13 -7.86 17.37
CA VAL A 44 21.32 -7.06 18.59
C VAL A 44 22.81 -6.88 18.92
N ALA A 45 23.62 -7.94 18.74
CA ALA A 45 25.06 -7.84 18.93
C ALA A 45 25.74 -6.89 17.92
N ILE A 46 25.24 -6.83 16.68
CA ILE A 46 25.74 -5.89 15.66
C ILE A 46 25.36 -4.46 16.00
N ASP A 47 24.11 -4.20 16.35
CA ASP A 47 23.61 -2.86 16.69
C ASP A 47 24.32 -2.26 17.91
N THR A 48 24.78 -3.13 18.82
CA THR A 48 25.58 -2.76 20.01
C THR A 48 27.10 -2.89 19.80
N GLU A 49 27.56 -3.19 18.58
CA GLU A 49 28.97 -3.31 18.17
C GLU A 49 29.82 -4.31 18.98
N GLN A 50 29.22 -5.39 19.49
CA GLN A 50 29.87 -6.38 20.34
C GLN A 50 30.58 -7.47 19.53
N THR A 51 31.75 -7.13 19.01
CA THR A 51 32.52 -7.96 18.07
C THR A 51 32.77 -9.38 18.59
N GLU A 52 33.11 -9.56 19.86
CA GLU A 52 33.37 -10.88 20.44
C GLU A 52 32.11 -11.77 20.47
N LEU A 53 30.94 -11.21 20.78
CA LEU A 53 29.67 -11.94 20.73
C LEU A 53 29.27 -12.27 19.29
N ILE A 54 29.49 -11.35 18.35
CA ILE A 54 29.25 -11.60 16.92
C ILE A 54 30.08 -12.80 16.44
N ILE A 55 31.37 -12.81 16.76
CA ILE A 55 32.27 -13.93 16.42
C ILE A 55 31.78 -15.24 17.04
N GLU A 56 31.41 -15.23 18.32
CA GLU A 56 30.97 -16.43 19.03
C GLU A 56 29.63 -16.95 18.49
N PHE A 57 28.68 -16.07 18.19
CA PHE A 57 27.39 -16.45 17.62
C PHE A 57 27.54 -17.07 16.23
N LEU A 58 28.37 -16.47 15.36
CA LEU A 58 28.64 -17.03 14.03
C LEU A 58 29.31 -18.41 14.11
N LYS A 59 30.31 -18.58 15.00
CA LYS A 59 30.95 -19.89 15.24
C LYS A 59 29.97 -20.97 15.69
N ARG A 60 28.91 -20.58 16.41
CA ARG A 60 27.86 -21.48 16.92
C ARG A 60 26.68 -21.66 15.97
N GLY A 61 26.75 -21.12 14.75
CA GLY A 61 25.75 -21.34 13.70
C GLY A 61 24.58 -20.34 13.71
N ALA A 62 24.79 -19.13 14.22
CA ALA A 62 23.88 -18.02 13.93
C ALA A 62 23.87 -17.75 12.41
N ASP A 63 22.68 -17.67 11.82
CA ASP A 63 22.48 -17.45 10.39
C ASP A 63 22.71 -15.96 10.03
N PRO A 64 23.76 -15.63 9.27
CA PRO A 64 24.06 -14.25 8.90
C PRO A 64 23.10 -13.68 7.84
N ASN A 65 22.17 -14.49 7.32
CA ASN A 65 21.19 -14.13 6.29
C ASN A 65 19.78 -13.98 6.84
N ARG A 66 19.56 -14.27 8.12
CA ARG A 66 18.23 -14.23 8.71
C ARG A 66 17.70 -12.80 8.73
N ARG A 67 16.52 -12.56 8.17
CA ARG A 67 15.89 -11.24 8.18
C ARG A 67 15.29 -10.89 9.54
N ASP A 68 15.35 -9.60 9.88
CA ASP A 68 14.82 -8.98 11.11
C ASP A 68 13.28 -9.07 11.24
N CYS A 69 12.57 -9.30 10.14
CA CYS A 69 11.17 -9.69 10.10
C CYS A 69 10.86 -10.54 8.86
N GLU A 70 9.69 -11.18 8.87
CA GLU A 70 9.14 -11.89 7.71
C GLU A 70 8.19 -10.97 6.93
N GLU A 71 7.92 -11.31 5.66
CA GLU A 71 7.12 -10.50 4.73
C GLU A 71 5.70 -10.20 5.23
N THR A 72 5.18 -11.04 6.13
CA THR A 72 3.84 -10.93 6.72
C THR A 72 3.75 -10.00 7.94
N SER A 73 4.83 -9.32 8.33
CA SER A 73 4.85 -8.50 9.56
C SER A 73 4.13 -7.15 9.39
N GLN A 74 3.16 -6.87 10.28
CA GLN A 74 2.35 -5.64 10.32
C GLN A 74 3.18 -4.34 10.25
N ASN A 75 4.41 -4.33 10.78
CA ASN A 75 5.31 -3.17 10.79
C ASN A 75 5.78 -2.73 9.38
N ILE A 76 5.79 -3.63 8.38
CA ILE A 76 6.16 -3.30 6.99
C ILE A 76 5.15 -2.33 6.35
N ARG A 77 3.88 -2.40 6.78
CA ARG A 77 2.77 -1.55 6.31
C ARG A 77 3.03 -0.07 6.58
N ASP A 78 3.64 0.24 7.73
CA ASP A 78 3.97 1.60 8.12
C ASP A 78 5.24 2.10 7.41
N ALA A 79 6.27 1.27 7.15
CA ALA A 79 7.49 1.69 6.45
C ALA A 79 7.25 2.09 4.99
N LYS A 80 6.40 1.34 4.27
CA LYS A 80 6.10 1.62 2.86
C LYS A 80 5.37 2.97 2.70
N TRP A 81 4.57 3.38 3.71
CA TRP A 81 3.84 4.64 3.75
C TRP A 81 4.74 5.89 3.81
N TYR A 82 5.90 5.83 4.49
CA TYR A 82 6.78 7.00 4.66
C TYR A 82 7.66 7.31 3.43
N SER A 83 7.77 6.41 2.45
CA SER A 83 8.76 6.51 1.35
C SER A 83 8.45 7.53 0.24
N ALA A 84 7.28 8.18 0.23
CA ALA A 84 6.92 9.08 -0.87
C ALA A 84 7.61 10.46 -0.82
N ASP A 85 7.92 10.98 0.38
CA ASP A 85 8.55 12.31 0.57
C ASP A 85 9.54 12.36 1.77
N THR A 86 9.73 11.25 2.48
CA THR A 86 10.58 11.17 3.68
C THR A 86 11.90 10.52 3.29
N ASP A 87 13.04 11.18 3.54
CA ASP A 87 14.33 10.55 3.24
C ASP A 87 14.55 9.29 4.09
N TYR A 88 15.26 8.30 3.52
CA TYR A 88 15.50 7.01 4.17
C TYR A 88 16.17 7.16 5.55
N GLU A 89 17.00 8.19 5.75
CA GLU A 89 17.61 8.50 7.04
C GLU A 89 16.57 8.92 8.09
N THR A 90 15.54 9.64 7.67
CA THR A 90 14.40 10.09 8.47
C THR A 90 13.45 8.92 8.77
N ILE A 91 13.21 8.03 7.80
CA ILE A 91 12.46 6.77 8.03
C ILE A 91 13.20 5.89 9.06
N ASN A 92 14.52 5.78 8.93
CA ASN A 92 15.38 5.00 9.81
C ASN A 92 15.59 5.66 11.20
N LYS A 93 15.49 7.00 11.31
CA LYS A 93 15.54 7.74 12.58
C LYS A 93 14.20 7.83 13.31
N MET A 94 13.08 7.83 12.59
CA MET A 94 11.77 8.10 13.17
C MET A 94 11.06 6.85 13.68
N MET A 95 11.40 5.65 13.18
CA MET A 95 10.61 4.45 13.49
C MET A 95 11.49 3.19 13.60
N ASN A 96 11.22 2.38 14.63
CA ASN A 96 11.68 0.99 14.82
C ASN A 96 11.10 0.03 13.75
N ILE A 97 11.13 0.38 12.45
CA ILE A 97 10.49 -0.45 11.42
C ILE A 97 11.44 -1.56 10.95
N ARG A 98 11.00 -2.80 11.16
CA ARG A 98 11.65 -3.99 10.61
C ARG A 98 11.25 -4.12 9.15
N THR A 99 12.22 -4.06 8.26
CA THR A 99 12.03 -4.01 6.80
C THR A 99 12.52 -5.25 6.09
N GLY A 100 12.84 -6.31 6.84
CA GLY A 100 13.39 -7.55 6.29
C GLY A 100 14.90 -7.45 6.10
N ARG A 101 15.59 -6.63 6.90
CA ARG A 101 17.03 -6.44 6.80
C ARG A 101 17.80 -7.63 7.35
N THR A 102 18.94 -7.93 6.74
CA THR A 102 19.87 -8.95 7.21
C THR A 102 20.90 -8.37 8.19
N PRO A 103 21.61 -9.20 8.98
CA PRO A 103 22.75 -8.80 9.79
C PRO A 103 23.77 -7.94 9.03
N LEU A 104 24.08 -8.28 7.78
CA LEU A 104 25.01 -7.52 6.94
C LEU A 104 24.49 -6.10 6.65
N MET A 105 23.20 -5.95 6.39
CA MET A 105 22.57 -4.64 6.19
C MET A 105 22.62 -3.76 7.45
N TYR A 106 22.48 -4.35 8.64
CA TYR A 106 22.65 -3.65 9.91
C TYR A 106 24.09 -3.16 10.10
N ALA A 107 25.08 -4.00 9.85
CA ALA A 107 26.50 -3.64 9.95
C ALA A 107 26.88 -2.49 9.00
N LEU A 108 26.30 -2.47 7.80
CA LEU A 108 26.44 -1.36 6.85
C LEU A 108 25.69 -0.11 7.32
N GLY A 109 24.52 -0.27 7.94
CA GLY A 109 23.72 0.81 8.51
C GLY A 109 24.47 1.62 9.56
N ILE A 110 25.22 0.96 10.45
CA ILE A 110 26.14 1.58 11.42
C ILE A 110 27.50 1.97 10.81
N ASN A 111 27.71 1.67 9.52
CA ASN A 111 28.92 1.96 8.76
C ASN A 111 30.20 1.32 9.35
N ASN A 112 30.09 0.11 9.90
CA ASN A 112 31.20 -0.65 10.47
C ASN A 112 31.74 -1.71 9.48
N ASN A 113 32.89 -1.42 8.88
CA ASN A 113 33.49 -2.26 7.83
C ASN A 113 34.03 -3.58 8.35
N ASP A 114 34.49 -3.62 9.60
CA ASP A 114 35.10 -4.81 10.17
C ASP A 114 34.03 -5.86 10.49
N ILE A 115 32.90 -5.45 11.07
CA ILE A 115 31.73 -6.32 11.24
C ILE A 115 31.18 -6.76 9.89
N SER A 116 31.09 -5.85 8.91
CA SER A 116 30.59 -6.18 7.57
C SER A 116 31.46 -7.26 6.89
N LYS A 117 32.79 -7.14 6.99
CA LYS A 117 33.72 -8.16 6.46
C LYS A 117 33.60 -9.47 7.22
N LEU A 118 33.50 -9.43 8.55
CA LEU A 118 33.32 -10.62 9.38
C LEU A 118 32.07 -11.41 8.98
N LEU A 119 30.94 -10.72 8.73
CA LEU A 119 29.70 -11.36 8.29
C LEU A 119 29.85 -11.99 6.89
N LEU A 120 30.51 -11.29 5.96
CA LEU A 120 30.80 -11.83 4.63
C LEU A 120 31.69 -13.08 4.67
N GLU A 121 32.72 -13.07 5.53
CA GLU A 121 33.61 -14.23 5.75
C GLU A 121 32.86 -15.43 6.33
N ASN A 122 31.73 -15.20 7.01
CA ASN A 122 30.86 -16.23 7.57
C ASN A 122 29.63 -16.55 6.71
N GLY A 123 29.60 -16.15 5.43
CA GLY A 123 28.57 -16.56 4.48
C GLY A 123 27.33 -15.67 4.41
N ALA A 124 27.42 -14.42 4.86
CA ALA A 124 26.40 -13.42 4.54
C ALA A 124 26.29 -13.22 3.01
N ASP A 125 25.08 -13.29 2.47
CA ASP A 125 24.77 -13.03 1.07
C ASP A 125 24.40 -11.56 0.86
N PRO A 126 25.25 -10.76 0.19
CA PRO A 126 24.99 -9.36 -0.05
C PRO A 126 23.87 -9.10 -1.07
N ASN A 127 23.41 -10.11 -1.81
CA ASN A 127 22.35 -9.99 -2.83
C ASN A 127 20.94 -10.09 -2.23
N ILE A 128 20.80 -10.53 -0.98
CA ILE A 128 19.49 -10.52 -0.33
C ILE A 128 19.01 -9.07 -0.30
N GLU A 129 17.79 -8.86 -0.79
CA GLU A 129 17.10 -7.58 -0.73
C GLU A 129 16.24 -7.51 0.53
N ASP A 130 16.05 -6.32 1.10
CA ASP A 130 14.99 -6.07 2.07
C ASP A 130 13.63 -5.91 1.35
N PHE A 131 12.55 -5.72 2.10
CA PHE A 131 11.20 -5.56 1.52
C PHE A 131 10.99 -4.24 0.77
N LEU A 132 11.97 -3.34 0.79
CA LEU A 132 12.01 -2.11 0.02
C LEU A 132 12.89 -2.25 -1.25
N GLY A 133 13.47 -3.44 -1.49
CA GLY A 133 14.35 -3.70 -2.63
C GLY A 133 15.80 -3.25 -2.43
N PHE A 134 16.19 -2.88 -1.21
CA PHE A 134 17.57 -2.52 -0.91
C PHE A 134 18.39 -3.79 -0.66
N ASN A 135 19.41 -4.02 -1.47
CA ASN A 135 20.46 -5.00 -1.16
C ASN A 135 21.61 -4.36 -0.36
N SER A 136 22.61 -5.17 0.04
CA SER A 136 23.75 -4.68 0.82
C SER A 136 24.57 -3.61 0.07
N LEU A 137 24.67 -3.69 -1.26
CA LEU A 137 25.36 -2.66 -2.03
C LEU A 137 24.58 -1.33 -2.02
N SER A 138 23.25 -1.36 -2.11
CA SER A 138 22.41 -0.15 -2.02
C SER A 138 22.62 0.60 -0.71
N ILE A 139 22.72 -0.11 0.42
CA ILE A 139 23.00 0.51 1.73
C ILE A 139 24.42 1.08 1.78
N ALA A 140 25.42 0.36 1.27
CA ALA A 140 26.80 0.88 1.22
C ALA A 140 26.92 2.16 0.35
N VAL A 141 26.16 2.23 -0.75
CA VAL A 141 26.06 3.41 -1.63
C VAL A 141 25.44 4.59 -0.89
N GLU A 142 24.32 4.37 -0.21
CA GLU A 142 23.61 5.37 0.62
C GLU A 142 24.53 5.94 1.70
N LYS A 143 25.25 5.08 2.44
CA LYS A 143 26.21 5.49 3.48
C LYS A 143 27.48 6.13 2.93
N GLY A 144 27.67 6.14 1.61
CA GLY A 144 28.87 6.69 0.99
C GLY A 144 30.13 5.84 1.25
N ASN A 145 29.94 4.59 1.66
CA ASN A 145 31.00 3.68 2.10
C ASN A 145 31.74 3.06 0.92
N LYS A 146 32.74 3.77 0.42
CA LYS A 146 33.49 3.39 -0.79
C LYS A 146 34.20 2.05 -0.67
N GLU A 147 34.68 1.70 0.53
CA GLU A 147 35.41 0.46 0.77
C GLU A 147 34.48 -0.75 0.60
N MET A 148 33.31 -0.72 1.24
CA MET A 148 32.32 -1.79 1.09
C MET A 148 31.70 -1.81 -0.31
N VAL A 149 31.50 -0.65 -0.94
CA VAL A 149 31.10 -0.59 -2.36
C VAL A 149 32.14 -1.29 -3.24
N GLU A 150 33.43 -1.02 -3.06
CA GLU A 150 34.50 -1.71 -3.81
C GLU A 150 34.45 -3.22 -3.59
N LYS A 151 34.37 -3.65 -2.33
CA LYS A 151 34.27 -5.06 -1.95
C LYS A 151 33.09 -5.75 -2.64
N PHE A 152 31.90 -5.14 -2.62
CA PHE A 152 30.70 -5.70 -3.23
C PHE A 152 30.78 -5.74 -4.76
N LEU A 153 31.37 -4.72 -5.39
CA LEU A 153 31.61 -4.74 -6.83
C LEU A 153 32.60 -5.84 -7.23
N GLU A 154 33.65 -6.09 -6.43
CA GLU A 154 34.58 -7.20 -6.63
C GLU A 154 33.91 -8.57 -6.47
N MET A 155 32.94 -8.67 -5.57
CA MET A 155 32.13 -9.88 -5.37
C MET A 155 31.05 -10.07 -6.45
N GLY A 156 30.87 -9.11 -7.36
CA GLY A 156 29.87 -9.19 -8.43
C GLY A 156 28.43 -9.02 -7.95
N VAL A 157 28.22 -8.31 -6.83
CA VAL A 157 26.88 -7.99 -6.32
C VAL A 157 26.11 -7.16 -7.35
N GLU A 158 24.83 -7.47 -7.53
CA GLU A 158 24.00 -6.82 -8.54
C GLU A 158 23.91 -5.30 -8.30
N THR A 159 24.20 -4.55 -9.36
CA THR A 159 24.16 -3.08 -9.36
C THR A 159 22.90 -2.60 -10.08
N ASP A 160 22.08 -1.78 -9.43
CA ASP A 160 21.00 -1.07 -10.10
C ASP A 160 21.15 0.45 -9.95
N TRP A 161 21.78 1.06 -10.96
CA TRP A 161 21.97 2.52 -11.01
C TRP A 161 20.64 3.28 -10.99
N ASN A 162 19.60 2.75 -11.65
CA ASN A 162 18.33 3.46 -11.74
C ASN A 162 17.63 3.42 -10.39
N PHE A 163 17.61 2.27 -9.72
CA PHE A 163 17.11 2.14 -8.36
C PHE A 163 17.80 3.14 -7.41
N TRP A 164 19.13 3.29 -7.50
CA TRP A 164 19.84 4.26 -6.66
C TRP A 164 19.56 5.73 -7.02
N GLU A 165 19.21 6.04 -8.28
CA GLU A 165 18.76 7.39 -8.66
C GLU A 165 17.33 7.67 -8.20
N GLU A 166 16.42 6.71 -8.41
CA GLU A 166 14.99 6.81 -8.05
C GLU A 166 14.80 6.92 -6.53
N ASN A 167 15.65 6.24 -5.74
CA ASN A 167 15.64 6.31 -4.28
C ASN A 167 16.64 7.34 -3.69
N TYR A 168 17.17 8.26 -4.51
CA TYR A 168 18.06 9.35 -4.08
C TYR A 168 19.35 8.94 -3.33
N LEU A 169 19.82 7.70 -3.47
CA LEU A 169 21.01 7.19 -2.76
C LEU A 169 22.34 7.76 -3.32
N LEU A 170 22.31 8.25 -4.56
CA LEU A 170 23.50 8.67 -5.28
C LEU A 170 23.93 10.12 -5.00
N SER A 171 24.75 10.31 -3.97
CA SER A 171 25.46 11.58 -3.76
C SER A 171 26.38 11.93 -4.95
N LYS A 172 26.62 13.23 -5.19
CA LYS A 172 27.51 13.69 -6.29
C LYS A 172 28.91 13.07 -6.22
N LYS A 173 29.43 12.81 -5.01
CA LYS A 173 30.73 12.16 -4.80
C LYS A 173 30.67 10.67 -5.12
N MET A 174 29.60 9.98 -4.73
CA MET A 174 29.41 8.56 -4.98
C MET A 174 29.17 8.27 -6.47
N ARG A 175 28.38 9.10 -7.17
CA ARG A 175 28.21 9.01 -8.63
C ARG A 175 29.55 9.00 -9.37
N LYS A 176 30.41 9.99 -9.10
CA LYS A 176 31.74 10.09 -9.71
C LYS A 176 32.63 8.89 -9.39
N PHE A 177 32.51 8.35 -8.18
CA PHE A 177 33.26 7.18 -7.76
C PHE A 177 32.84 5.93 -8.53
N LEU A 178 31.53 5.66 -8.61
CA LEU A 178 30.97 4.54 -9.36
C LEU A 178 31.27 4.65 -10.87
N GLU A 179 31.16 5.86 -11.44
CA GLU A 179 31.56 6.13 -12.83
C GLU A 179 33.03 5.78 -13.09
N LYS A 180 33.92 6.12 -12.15
CA LYS A 180 35.35 5.78 -12.23
C LYS A 180 35.58 4.26 -12.13
N LYS A 181 34.72 3.54 -11.42
CA LYS A 181 34.72 2.07 -11.35
C LYS A 181 34.10 1.41 -12.58
N GLY A 182 33.67 2.19 -13.58
CA GLY A 182 33.08 1.69 -14.80
C GLY A 182 31.60 1.35 -14.68
N ILE A 183 31.01 1.53 -13.49
CA ILE A 183 29.56 1.43 -13.30
C ILE A 183 28.96 2.70 -13.88
N LYS A 184 28.11 2.53 -14.89
CA LYS A 184 27.47 3.65 -15.56
C LYS A 184 25.97 3.46 -15.47
N LYS A 185 25.25 4.57 -15.54
CA LYS A 185 23.83 4.54 -15.87
C LYS A 185 23.66 3.70 -17.11
N THR A 186 23.03 2.55 -16.96
CA THR A 186 22.59 1.76 -18.11
C THR A 186 21.67 2.67 -18.91
N LYS A 187 22.05 3.01 -20.15
CA LYS A 187 21.06 3.49 -21.11
C LYS A 187 20.09 2.33 -21.23
N LYS A 188 18.94 2.40 -20.55
CA LYS A 188 17.80 1.63 -21.03
C LYS A 188 17.66 2.08 -22.49
N LYS A 189 18.07 1.23 -23.44
CA LYS A 189 17.15 0.91 -24.53
C LYS A 189 15.82 0.80 -23.79
N LYS A 190 14.81 1.55 -24.21
CA LYS A 190 13.45 1.06 -24.01
C LYS A 190 13.37 -0.28 -24.74
N GLU A 191 14.02 -1.32 -24.22
CA GLU A 191 13.29 -2.54 -23.98
C GLU A 191 12.19 -2.08 -23.03
N LYS A 192 11.10 -1.62 -23.66
CA LYS A 192 9.84 -2.25 -23.37
C LYS A 192 10.18 -3.73 -23.15
N LYS A 193 10.41 -4.14 -21.91
CA LYS A 193 9.58 -5.23 -21.46
C LYS A 193 8.17 -4.69 -21.64
N GLU A 194 7.64 -4.82 -22.85
CA GLU A 194 6.30 -5.35 -22.97
C GLU A 194 6.43 -6.69 -22.25
N PHE A 195 6.28 -6.61 -20.91
CA PHE A 195 5.53 -7.64 -20.25
C PHE A 195 4.28 -7.73 -21.10
N VAL A 196 4.14 -8.86 -21.79
CA VAL A 196 2.87 -9.20 -22.40
C VAL A 196 1.91 -9.20 -21.21
N ILE A 197 1.23 -8.07 -21.01
CA ILE A 197 0.00 -8.03 -20.26
C ILE A 197 -0.90 -8.82 -21.20
N GLU A 198 -1.16 -10.09 -20.91
CA GLU A 198 -2.30 -10.73 -21.53
C GLU A 198 -3.49 -9.80 -21.21
N GLU A 199 -4.06 -9.16 -22.24
CA GLU A 199 -5.25 -8.32 -22.12
C GLU A 199 -6.40 -9.22 -21.66
N THR A 200 -6.53 -9.40 -20.35
CA THR A 200 -7.55 -10.27 -19.76
C THR A 200 -8.78 -9.51 -19.29
N LEU A 201 -8.70 -8.18 -19.16
CA LEU A 201 -9.83 -7.33 -18.76
C LEU A 201 -10.40 -6.62 -20.00
N ASP A 202 -11.71 -6.71 -20.16
CA ASP A 202 -12.47 -6.17 -21.26
C ASP A 202 -12.85 -4.69 -21.03
N PHE A 203 -11.94 -3.80 -21.43
CA PHE A 203 -12.17 -2.35 -21.49
C PHE A 203 -12.76 -1.91 -22.84
N SER A 204 -13.50 -2.77 -23.55
CA SER A 204 -14.18 -2.35 -24.77
C SER A 204 -15.18 -1.22 -24.46
N PRO A 205 -15.29 -0.20 -25.34
CA PRO A 205 -16.20 0.91 -25.14
C PRO A 205 -17.62 0.44 -24.85
N ILE A 206 -18.29 1.12 -23.92
CA ILE A 206 -19.72 0.91 -23.67
C ILE A 206 -20.49 1.55 -24.82
N ALA A 207 -21.55 0.88 -25.29
CA ALA A 207 -22.34 1.40 -26.39
C ALA A 207 -22.96 2.76 -26.03
N ALA A 208 -22.88 3.73 -26.95
CA ALA A 208 -23.28 5.12 -26.68
C ALA A 208 -24.75 5.27 -26.27
N ASP A 209 -25.64 4.42 -26.79
CA ASP A 209 -27.05 4.33 -26.41
C ASP A 209 -27.24 3.91 -24.94
N THR A 210 -26.32 3.10 -24.41
CA THR A 210 -26.30 2.72 -22.99
C THR A 210 -25.88 3.91 -22.11
N LEU A 211 -24.88 4.69 -22.55
CA LEU A 211 -24.41 5.87 -21.83
C LEU A 211 -25.40 7.05 -21.86
N GLU A 212 -26.24 7.15 -22.89
CA GLU A 212 -27.29 8.18 -23.00
C GLU A 212 -28.28 8.16 -21.80
N LYS A 213 -28.49 6.98 -21.21
CA LYS A 213 -29.27 6.82 -19.97
C LYS A 213 -28.66 7.59 -18.78
N TYR A 214 -27.35 7.74 -18.75
CA TYR A 214 -26.57 8.30 -17.64
C TYR A 214 -26.22 9.77 -17.82
N THR A 215 -26.90 10.49 -18.72
CA THR A 215 -26.81 11.95 -18.74
C THR A 215 -27.39 12.54 -17.45
N PHE A 216 -26.82 13.66 -17.01
CA PHE A 216 -27.25 14.33 -15.78
C PHE A 216 -28.75 14.67 -15.79
N GLU A 217 -29.28 15.14 -16.92
CA GLU A 217 -30.70 15.47 -17.08
C GLU A 217 -31.61 14.25 -16.93
N ASN A 218 -31.26 13.14 -17.59
CA ASN A 218 -32.03 11.89 -17.55
C ASN A 218 -32.04 11.29 -16.15
N VAL A 219 -30.86 11.22 -15.50
CA VAL A 219 -30.73 10.74 -14.12
C VAL A 219 -31.52 11.62 -13.16
N LEU A 220 -31.34 12.95 -13.22
CA LEU A 220 -32.03 13.89 -12.34
C LEU A 220 -33.56 13.80 -12.50
N GLN A 221 -34.05 13.69 -13.73
CA GLN A 221 -35.48 13.52 -14.01
C GLN A 221 -36.00 12.20 -13.43
N LYS A 222 -35.30 11.09 -13.67
CA LYS A 222 -35.70 9.77 -13.22
C LYS A 222 -35.73 9.67 -11.69
N LEU A 223 -34.69 10.14 -11.01
CA LEU A 223 -34.65 10.16 -9.55
C LEU A 223 -35.77 11.03 -8.98
N HIS A 224 -36.01 12.20 -9.56
CA HIS A 224 -37.08 13.09 -9.10
C HIS A 224 -38.48 12.46 -9.26
N GLN A 225 -38.72 11.73 -10.35
CA GLN A 225 -39.98 11.01 -10.58
C GLN A 225 -40.17 9.89 -9.55
N ASN A 226 -39.11 9.16 -9.21
CA ASN A 226 -39.21 7.96 -8.39
C ASN A 226 -39.07 8.21 -6.89
N VAL A 227 -38.67 9.42 -6.46
CA VAL A 227 -38.47 9.78 -5.05
C VAL A 227 -39.76 9.73 -4.20
N GLN A 228 -40.93 9.71 -4.85
CA GLN A 228 -42.23 9.58 -4.20
C GLN A 228 -42.86 8.19 -4.37
N SER A 229 -42.16 7.26 -5.04
CA SER A 229 -42.67 5.91 -5.22
C SER A 229 -42.83 5.21 -3.88
N GLU A 230 -43.89 4.40 -3.76
CA GLU A 230 -44.17 3.61 -2.56
C GLU A 230 -42.95 2.76 -2.16
N LYS A 231 -42.33 2.09 -3.14
CA LYS A 231 -41.10 1.32 -2.95
C LYS A 231 -39.97 2.15 -2.34
N PHE A 232 -39.70 3.35 -2.84
CA PHE A 232 -38.62 4.16 -2.27
C PHE A 232 -38.94 4.68 -0.87
N LEU A 233 -40.22 4.95 -0.57
CA LEU A 233 -40.65 5.33 0.77
C LEU A 233 -40.48 4.16 1.75
N GLU A 234 -40.77 2.93 1.35
CA GLU A 234 -40.44 1.73 2.13
C GLU A 234 -38.93 1.60 2.33
N ALA A 235 -38.13 1.79 1.28
CA ALA A 235 -36.66 1.77 1.36
C ALA A 235 -36.14 2.77 2.41
N LYS A 236 -36.72 3.98 2.46
CA LYS A 236 -36.42 4.98 3.48
C LYS A 236 -36.77 4.46 4.88
N GLU A 237 -37.91 3.81 5.07
CA GLU A 237 -38.29 3.25 6.38
C GLU A 237 -37.29 2.18 6.84
N HIS A 238 -36.83 1.33 5.93
CA HIS A 238 -35.74 0.39 6.20
C HIS A 238 -34.47 1.13 6.61
N ALA A 239 -34.04 2.15 5.87
CA ALA A 239 -32.89 2.98 6.25
C ALA A 239 -33.07 3.65 7.63
N GLU A 240 -34.28 4.10 7.96
CA GLU A 240 -34.60 4.65 9.28
C GLU A 240 -34.54 3.61 10.39
N SER A 241 -34.83 2.34 10.14
CA SER A 241 -34.61 1.28 11.12
C SER A 241 -33.12 1.04 11.41
N PHE A 242 -32.23 1.28 10.44
CA PHE A 242 -30.78 1.19 10.61
C PHE A 242 -30.20 2.42 11.34
N PHE A 243 -30.61 3.64 10.97
CA PHE A 243 -29.96 4.88 11.43
C PHE A 243 -30.80 5.75 12.39
N GLY A 244 -32.08 5.43 12.57
CA GLY A 244 -33.07 6.27 13.22
C GLY A 244 -33.76 7.25 12.26
N LYS A 245 -34.85 7.89 12.72
CA LYS A 245 -35.75 8.74 11.92
C LYS A 245 -35.20 10.14 11.57
N ALA A 246 -33.90 10.29 11.37
CA ALA A 246 -33.24 11.59 11.17
C ALA A 246 -32.89 11.91 9.69
N PHE A 247 -33.43 11.16 8.73
CA PHE A 247 -33.20 11.41 7.31
C PHE A 247 -33.85 12.72 6.85
N LYS A 248 -33.10 13.50 6.08
CA LYS A 248 -33.53 14.79 5.52
C LYS A 248 -33.59 14.72 4.01
N LYS A 249 -34.50 15.47 3.38
CA LYS A 249 -34.60 15.53 1.92
C LYS A 249 -33.30 16.08 1.33
N PHE A 250 -32.83 15.42 0.29
CA PHE A 250 -31.71 15.85 -0.53
C PHE A 250 -32.23 16.29 -1.90
N SER A 251 -31.87 17.51 -2.30
CA SER A 251 -32.28 18.08 -3.59
C SER A 251 -31.07 18.51 -4.40
N VAL A 252 -31.13 18.27 -5.71
CA VAL A 252 -30.16 18.71 -6.72
C VAL A 252 -30.93 19.57 -7.72
N GLU A 253 -30.38 20.73 -8.09
CA GLU A 253 -31.05 21.73 -8.95
C GLU A 253 -32.52 22.01 -8.55
N ARG A 254 -32.78 22.13 -7.24
CA ARG A 254 -34.11 22.35 -6.65
C ARG A 254 -35.10 21.19 -6.85
N LYS A 255 -34.72 20.07 -7.48
CA LYS A 255 -35.50 18.84 -7.56
C LYS A 255 -35.14 17.93 -6.39
N TRP A 256 -36.15 17.43 -5.69
CA TRP A 256 -35.96 16.45 -4.62
C TRP A 256 -35.66 15.08 -5.26
N VAL A 257 -34.53 14.47 -4.88
CA VAL A 257 -33.99 13.25 -5.52
C VAL A 257 -33.68 12.12 -4.54
N GLY A 258 -33.74 12.38 -3.24
CA GLY A 258 -33.46 11.33 -2.26
C GLY A 258 -33.50 11.84 -0.83
N TYR A 259 -32.88 11.08 0.05
CA TYR A 259 -32.68 11.45 1.45
C TYR A 259 -31.23 11.30 1.86
N PHE A 260 -30.81 12.05 2.87
CA PHE A 260 -29.51 11.90 3.49
C PHE A 260 -29.63 11.84 5.01
N TYR A 261 -28.73 11.07 5.62
CA TYR A 261 -28.51 11.00 7.06
C TYR A 261 -27.12 11.51 7.37
N ARG A 262 -26.99 12.43 8.33
CA ARG A 262 -25.68 12.89 8.81
C ARG A 262 -25.17 11.92 9.86
N CYS A 263 -24.02 11.29 9.59
CA CYS A 263 -23.40 10.38 10.54
C CYS A 263 -22.84 11.19 11.73
N PRO A 264 -23.31 10.93 12.97
CA PRO A 264 -22.73 11.56 14.15
C PRO A 264 -21.24 11.16 14.29
N LYS A 265 -20.37 12.07 14.75
CA LYS A 265 -18.92 11.80 14.92
C LYS A 265 -18.60 10.55 15.76
N LYS A 266 -19.51 10.10 16.62
CA LYS A 266 -19.35 8.91 17.48
C LYS A 266 -19.77 7.59 16.82
N ARG A 267 -20.46 7.64 15.68
CA ARG A 267 -20.96 6.43 14.99
C ARG A 267 -19.93 5.98 13.96
N ASN A 268 -19.24 4.88 14.24
CA ASN A 268 -18.42 4.19 13.25
C ASN A 268 -19.36 3.39 12.34
N LEU A 269 -19.57 3.89 11.11
CA LEU A 269 -20.24 3.12 10.06
C LEU A 269 -19.17 2.25 9.37
N THR A 270 -19.36 0.93 9.38
CA THR A 270 -18.47 -0.01 8.69
C THR A 270 -18.91 -0.24 7.25
N ASN A 271 -18.01 -0.74 6.38
CA ASN A 271 -18.36 -1.13 5.02
C ASN A 271 -19.41 -2.26 5.01
N GLU A 272 -19.32 -3.19 5.98
CA GLU A 272 -20.31 -4.26 6.15
C GLU A 272 -21.71 -3.73 6.47
N ASP A 273 -21.82 -2.71 7.33
CA ASP A 273 -23.10 -2.07 7.64
C ASP A 273 -23.73 -1.40 6.41
N LEU A 274 -22.91 -0.72 5.60
CA LEU A 274 -23.37 -0.08 4.38
C LEU A 274 -23.79 -1.12 3.34
N PHE A 275 -23.04 -2.21 3.19
CA PHE A 275 -23.37 -3.29 2.28
C PHE A 275 -24.69 -3.98 2.66
N ARG A 276 -24.90 -4.26 3.95
CA ARG A 276 -26.18 -4.78 4.46
C ARG A 276 -27.34 -3.84 4.13
N LEU A 277 -27.14 -2.54 4.31
CA LEU A 277 -28.13 -1.54 3.93
C LEU A 277 -28.40 -1.57 2.43
N GLN A 278 -27.38 -1.53 1.58
CA GLN A 278 -27.52 -1.56 0.12
C GLN A 278 -28.32 -2.79 -0.35
N ASN A 279 -28.03 -3.97 0.20
CA ASN A 279 -28.77 -5.20 -0.12
C ASN A 279 -30.25 -5.13 0.28
N GLU A 280 -30.57 -4.54 1.43
CA GLU A 280 -31.97 -4.33 1.82
C GLU A 280 -32.66 -3.31 0.92
N LEU A 281 -32.01 -2.18 0.65
CA LEU A 281 -32.59 -1.11 -0.18
C LEU A 281 -32.78 -1.54 -1.65
N ALA A 282 -31.91 -2.39 -2.19
CA ALA A 282 -32.02 -2.89 -3.56
C ALA A 282 -33.34 -3.65 -3.80
N LYS A 283 -33.88 -4.33 -2.78
CA LYS A 283 -35.19 -5.00 -2.84
C LYS A 283 -36.35 -4.02 -3.12
N HIS A 284 -36.14 -2.75 -2.80
CA HIS A 284 -37.09 -1.66 -2.96
C HIS A 284 -36.66 -0.66 -4.06
N ASN A 285 -35.79 -1.09 -4.98
CA ASN A 285 -35.22 -0.27 -6.07
C ASN A 285 -34.54 1.01 -5.56
N ALA A 286 -33.73 0.89 -4.51
CA ALA A 286 -33.01 2.01 -3.94
C ALA A 286 -31.54 1.66 -3.71
N PHE A 287 -30.69 2.68 -3.75
CA PHE A 287 -29.25 2.55 -3.54
C PHE A 287 -28.79 3.51 -2.44
N ALA A 288 -27.87 3.05 -1.60
CA ALA A 288 -27.22 3.85 -0.57
C ALA A 288 -25.73 4.00 -0.83
N TYR A 289 -25.17 5.16 -0.49
CA TYR A 289 -23.74 5.40 -0.56
C TYR A 289 -23.31 6.46 0.46
N VAL A 290 -22.04 6.44 0.83
CA VAL A 290 -21.42 7.47 1.65
C VAL A 290 -20.96 8.61 0.75
N CYS A 291 -21.17 9.83 1.22
CA CYS A 291 -20.68 11.05 0.57
C CYS A 291 -20.05 11.94 1.64
N LYS A 292 -18.86 12.47 1.37
CA LYS A 292 -18.17 13.43 2.23
C LYS A 292 -18.23 14.81 1.58
N ARG A 293 -18.78 15.80 2.30
CA ARG A 293 -18.71 17.20 1.86
C ARG A 293 -17.47 17.88 2.44
N ALA A 294 -17.03 18.96 1.80
CA ALA A 294 -15.93 19.84 2.22
C ALA A 294 -15.97 20.26 3.71
N THR A 295 -17.13 20.18 4.37
CA THR A 295 -17.31 20.48 5.79
C THR A 295 -16.93 19.34 6.75
N SER A 296 -16.28 18.27 6.29
CA SER A 296 -15.83 17.08 7.06
C SER A 296 -16.94 16.19 7.67
N GLU A 297 -18.22 16.48 7.42
CA GLU A 297 -19.34 15.65 7.88
C GLU A 297 -19.65 14.54 6.87
N ARG A 298 -19.43 13.27 7.25
CA ARG A 298 -19.87 12.09 6.48
C ARG A 298 -21.41 12.01 6.45
N GLN A 299 -21.96 11.75 5.27
CA GLN A 299 -23.40 11.56 5.06
C GLN A 299 -23.65 10.23 4.37
N VAL A 300 -24.71 9.52 4.78
CA VAL A 300 -25.26 8.39 4.01
C VAL A 300 -26.41 8.95 3.19
N ARG A 301 -26.33 8.84 1.86
CA ARG A 301 -27.41 9.20 0.94
C ARG A 301 -28.13 7.95 0.48
N ILE A 302 -29.43 8.09 0.23
CA ILE A 302 -30.27 7.06 -0.40
C ILE A 302 -31.02 7.68 -1.58
N ILE A 303 -31.03 6.97 -2.72
CA ILE A 303 -31.66 7.41 -3.98
C ILE A 303 -32.64 6.36 -4.53
N PRO A 304 -33.70 6.76 -5.25
CA PRO A 304 -34.80 5.90 -5.72
C PRO A 304 -34.49 5.13 -7.02
N GLU A 305 -33.27 4.61 -7.13
CA GLU A 305 -32.88 3.62 -8.14
C GLU A 305 -31.82 2.70 -7.53
N ALA A 306 -31.91 1.39 -7.76
CA ALA A 306 -30.87 0.44 -7.33
C ALA A 306 -29.62 0.49 -8.22
N ASP A 307 -29.73 1.12 -9.39
CA ASP A 307 -28.64 1.31 -10.34
C ASP A 307 -27.59 2.30 -9.77
N LYS A 308 -26.49 1.76 -9.25
CA LYS A 308 -25.41 2.50 -8.57
C LYS A 308 -24.79 3.62 -9.42
N TYR A 309 -24.82 3.51 -10.75
CA TYR A 309 -24.24 4.51 -11.66
C TYR A 309 -24.99 5.85 -11.58
N TYR A 310 -26.26 5.85 -11.16
CA TYR A 310 -27.03 7.07 -10.93
C TYR A 310 -26.41 7.93 -9.83
N ALA A 311 -25.77 7.32 -8.82
CA ALA A 311 -25.13 8.05 -7.74
C ALA A 311 -23.89 8.80 -8.22
N ILE A 312 -23.08 8.20 -9.11
CA ILE A 312 -21.91 8.86 -9.74
C ILE A 312 -22.37 10.09 -10.51
N VAL A 313 -23.41 9.94 -11.34
CA VAL A 313 -23.95 11.05 -12.12
C VAL A 313 -24.50 12.17 -11.23
N LEU A 314 -25.10 11.81 -10.10
CA LEU A 314 -25.71 12.76 -9.18
C LEU A 314 -24.70 13.62 -8.40
N GLU A 315 -23.55 13.05 -8.01
CA GLU A 315 -22.48 13.82 -7.38
C GLU A 315 -21.70 14.69 -8.39
N GLN A 316 -21.74 14.33 -9.67
CA GLN A 316 -20.99 14.97 -10.76
C GLN A 316 -19.47 14.87 -10.57
N THR A 317 -18.72 15.31 -11.58
CA THR A 317 -17.25 15.22 -11.61
C THR A 317 -16.53 16.57 -11.72
N TRP A 318 -17.28 17.69 -11.69
CA TRP A 318 -16.76 19.08 -11.73
C TRP A 318 -15.77 19.38 -12.89
N ASP A 319 -16.13 18.95 -14.10
CA ASP A 319 -15.36 19.25 -15.32
C ASP A 319 -13.95 18.64 -15.33
N CYS A 320 -13.77 17.51 -14.63
CA CYS A 320 -12.59 16.67 -14.82
C CYS A 320 -12.48 16.26 -16.29
N ARG A 321 -11.25 15.97 -16.73
CA ARG A 321 -10.93 15.76 -18.15
C ARG A 321 -11.82 14.72 -18.88
N LEU A 322 -12.32 13.73 -18.15
CA LEU A 322 -13.14 12.63 -18.70
C LEU A 322 -14.65 12.88 -18.64
N GLY A 323 -15.09 13.91 -17.91
CA GLY A 323 -16.51 14.12 -17.67
C GLY A 323 -17.14 13.01 -16.83
N THR A 324 -18.42 13.21 -16.51
CA THR A 324 -19.20 12.27 -15.68
C THR A 324 -19.52 10.98 -16.43
N ASP A 325 -19.76 11.07 -17.73
CA ASP A 325 -19.97 9.95 -18.64
C ASP A 325 -18.73 9.05 -18.76
N GLY A 326 -17.52 9.63 -18.82
CA GLY A 326 -16.28 8.87 -18.83
C GLY A 326 -16.03 8.10 -17.54
N ILE A 327 -16.36 8.68 -16.37
CA ILE A 327 -16.27 7.97 -15.09
C ILE A 327 -17.31 6.84 -15.00
N VAL A 328 -18.56 7.09 -15.43
CA VAL A 328 -19.58 6.04 -15.48
C VAL A 328 -19.14 4.90 -16.39
N GLU A 329 -18.66 5.19 -17.60
CA GLU A 329 -18.15 4.20 -18.54
C GLU A 329 -17.02 3.38 -17.93
N PHE A 330 -16.05 4.02 -17.28
CA PHE A 330 -14.96 3.34 -16.61
C PHE A 330 -15.46 2.38 -15.52
N VAL A 331 -16.36 2.84 -14.64
CA VAL A 331 -16.89 1.97 -13.59
C VAL A 331 -17.68 0.80 -14.19
N MET A 332 -18.41 1.01 -15.29
CA MET A 332 -19.09 -0.08 -16.01
C MET A 332 -18.11 -1.09 -16.63
N GLN A 333 -16.95 -0.65 -17.09
CA GLN A 333 -15.90 -1.54 -17.62
C GLN A 333 -15.30 -2.42 -16.51
N ILE A 334 -14.95 -1.84 -15.37
CA ILE A 334 -14.37 -2.63 -14.26
C ILE A 334 -15.41 -3.56 -13.61
N ASP A 335 -16.68 -3.17 -13.60
CA ASP A 335 -17.81 -3.95 -13.07
C ASP A 335 -18.18 -5.15 -13.96
N ARG A 336 -17.82 -5.11 -15.25
CA ARG A 336 -18.13 -6.15 -16.25
C ARG A 336 -17.48 -7.48 -15.88
N ASP A 337 -16.19 -7.43 -15.58
CA ASP A 337 -15.37 -8.61 -15.32
C ASP A 337 -15.29 -8.94 -13.82
N ASN A 338 -15.40 -7.91 -12.97
CA ASN A 338 -15.30 -8.04 -11.53
C ASN A 338 -16.40 -7.18 -10.89
N PRO A 339 -17.56 -7.76 -10.51
CA PRO A 339 -18.63 -6.99 -9.90
C PRO A 339 -18.16 -6.15 -8.70
N VAL A 340 -18.50 -4.88 -8.71
CA VAL A 340 -18.07 -3.86 -7.75
C VAL A 340 -19.22 -3.47 -6.83
N ILE A 341 -18.93 -3.34 -5.54
CA ILE A 341 -19.74 -2.65 -4.56
C ILE A 341 -19.15 -1.27 -4.36
N LEU A 342 -19.88 -0.21 -4.72
CA LEU A 342 -19.44 1.17 -4.46
C LEU A 342 -19.86 1.58 -3.05
N ASP A 343 -18.94 2.14 -2.27
CA ASP A 343 -19.19 2.53 -0.88
C ASP A 343 -19.20 4.05 -0.68
N SER A 344 -18.18 4.76 -1.18
CA SER A 344 -18.05 6.21 -1.13
C SER A 344 -18.11 6.77 -2.54
N ILE A 345 -18.98 7.76 -2.74
CA ILE A 345 -19.08 8.51 -3.99
C ILE A 345 -19.07 9.99 -3.62
N GLU A 346 -18.04 10.67 -4.10
CA GLU A 346 -17.74 12.08 -3.87
C GLU A 346 -17.64 12.80 -5.23
N ASN A 347 -17.43 14.12 -5.19
CA ASN A 347 -17.42 14.93 -6.41
C ASN A 347 -16.19 14.68 -7.30
N ASP A 348 -15.06 14.30 -6.71
CA ASP A 348 -13.78 14.07 -7.38
C ASP A 348 -13.21 12.68 -7.09
N ALA A 349 -13.88 11.89 -6.25
CA ALA A 349 -13.42 10.57 -5.86
C ALA A 349 -14.56 9.56 -5.73
N LEU A 350 -14.22 8.28 -5.90
CA LEU A 350 -15.09 7.15 -5.62
C LEU A 350 -14.27 5.99 -5.04
N SER A 351 -14.89 5.19 -4.19
CA SER A 351 -14.29 3.96 -3.68
C SER A 351 -15.28 2.81 -3.68
N GLY A 352 -14.74 1.60 -3.56
CA GLY A 352 -15.52 0.40 -3.49
C GLY A 352 -14.69 -0.85 -3.26
N GLU A 353 -15.38 -1.98 -3.24
CA GLU A 353 -14.79 -3.32 -3.13
C GLU A 353 -15.25 -4.19 -4.30
N PHE A 354 -14.34 -4.98 -4.87
CA PHE A 354 -14.63 -6.03 -5.83
C PHE A 354 -15.11 -7.28 -5.10
N ILE A 355 -16.24 -7.83 -5.54
CA ILE A 355 -16.84 -9.04 -4.95
C ILE A 355 -15.91 -10.25 -5.14
N ASN A 356 -15.30 -10.34 -6.31
CA ASN A 356 -14.40 -11.41 -6.69
C ASN A 356 -12.94 -10.91 -6.71
N PRO A 357 -11.95 -11.81 -6.56
CA PRO A 357 -10.57 -11.49 -6.85
C PRO A 357 -10.43 -10.89 -8.25
N ILE A 358 -9.66 -9.81 -8.37
CA ILE A 358 -9.56 -9.04 -9.59
C ILE A 358 -8.70 -9.82 -10.59
N ASN A 359 -9.27 -10.08 -11.77
CA ASN A 359 -8.50 -10.65 -12.87
C ASN A 359 -7.46 -9.62 -13.36
N ASN A 360 -6.16 -9.90 -13.17
CA ASN A 360 -5.04 -9.04 -13.57
C ASN A 360 -5.08 -7.62 -12.94
N PRO A 361 -4.81 -7.51 -11.62
CA PRO A 361 -4.81 -6.25 -10.87
C PRO A 361 -3.89 -5.18 -11.44
N ARG A 362 -2.79 -5.59 -12.11
CA ARG A 362 -1.84 -4.68 -12.76
C ARG A 362 -2.43 -3.97 -13.98
N HIS A 363 -3.23 -4.68 -14.79
CA HIS A 363 -3.91 -4.05 -15.92
C HIS A 363 -4.96 -3.04 -15.42
N LEU A 364 -5.73 -3.41 -14.39
CA LEU A 364 -6.68 -2.49 -13.77
C LEU A 364 -5.98 -1.25 -13.17
N ALA A 365 -4.91 -1.44 -12.42
CA ALA A 365 -4.13 -0.34 -11.85
C ALA A 365 -3.60 0.62 -12.93
N LYS A 366 -3.18 0.09 -14.08
CA LYS A 366 -2.75 0.90 -15.22
C LYS A 366 -3.90 1.73 -15.80
N LYS A 367 -5.09 1.16 -15.92
CA LYS A 367 -6.28 1.88 -16.40
C LYS A 367 -6.75 2.94 -15.40
N MET A 368 -6.66 2.66 -14.11
CA MET A 368 -6.92 3.66 -13.06
C MET A 368 -5.92 4.82 -13.11
N GLN A 369 -4.64 4.57 -13.41
CA GLN A 369 -3.64 5.63 -13.63
C GLN A 369 -3.99 6.51 -14.84
N ASP A 370 -4.59 5.98 -15.89
CA ASP A 370 -5.01 6.80 -17.04
C ASP A 370 -6.09 7.85 -16.66
N LEU A 371 -6.86 7.58 -15.58
CA LEU A 371 -7.85 8.51 -15.01
C LEU A 371 -7.24 9.52 -14.04
N CYS A 372 -6.11 9.18 -13.42
CA CYS A 372 -5.39 10.00 -12.44
C CYS A 372 -3.90 10.05 -12.81
N PRO A 373 -3.50 10.96 -13.72
CA PRO A 373 -2.12 11.00 -14.24
C PRO A 373 -1.07 11.35 -13.17
N ASP A 374 -1.48 11.89 -12.02
CA ASP A 374 -0.64 12.13 -10.84
C ASP A 374 -0.25 10.84 -10.08
N LEU A 375 -0.80 9.70 -10.50
CA LEU A 375 -0.42 8.38 -10.01
C LEU A 375 0.86 7.93 -10.76
N TYR A 376 2.06 8.18 -10.21
CA TYR A 376 3.34 7.77 -10.84
C TYR A 376 3.53 6.23 -10.91
N GLU A 377 4.47 5.75 -11.73
CA GLU A 377 4.69 4.31 -12.03
C GLU A 377 4.96 3.44 -10.78
N SER A 378 5.62 3.98 -9.75
CA SER A 378 5.82 3.30 -8.46
C SER A 378 4.51 3.08 -7.69
N LYS A 379 3.54 4.00 -7.81
CA LYS A 379 2.21 3.87 -7.22
C LYS A 379 1.33 2.86 -7.97
N MET A 380 1.62 2.59 -9.25
CA MET A 380 0.85 1.61 -10.04
C MET A 380 1.09 0.17 -9.55
N LYS A 381 2.34 -0.19 -9.25
CA LYS A 381 2.66 -1.51 -8.68
C LYS A 381 1.97 -1.71 -7.32
N LEU A 382 2.01 -0.69 -6.46
CA LEU A 382 1.33 -0.71 -5.16
C LEU A 382 -0.19 -0.80 -5.31
N LEU A 383 -0.78 -0.02 -6.23
CA LEU A 383 -2.20 -0.10 -6.53
C LEU A 383 -2.60 -1.50 -7.03
N ALA A 384 -1.77 -2.13 -7.86
CA ALA A 384 -2.01 -3.49 -8.32
C ALA A 384 -1.95 -4.52 -7.19
N GLU A 385 -0.98 -4.41 -6.28
CA GLU A 385 -0.87 -5.28 -5.09
C GLU A 385 -2.06 -5.09 -4.14
N GLU A 386 -2.50 -3.85 -3.93
CA GLU A 386 -3.66 -3.51 -3.09
C GLU A 386 -4.97 -4.07 -3.67
N LEU A 387 -5.15 -3.92 -4.98
CA LEU A 387 -6.26 -4.48 -5.75
C LEU A 387 -6.27 -6.02 -5.65
N GLU A 388 -5.10 -6.66 -5.66
CA GLU A 388 -4.95 -8.12 -5.53
C GLU A 388 -5.31 -8.63 -4.13
N GLU A 389 -4.82 -7.94 -3.09
CA GLU A 389 -4.92 -8.41 -1.70
C GLU A 389 -6.24 -8.02 -1.02
N ASN A 390 -6.65 -6.75 -1.15
CA ASN A 390 -7.79 -6.22 -0.41
C ASN A 390 -9.07 -6.19 -1.24
N ARG A 391 -8.95 -6.25 -2.58
CA ARG A 391 -10.07 -6.07 -3.51
C ARG A 391 -10.77 -4.72 -3.32
N GLU A 392 -10.18 -3.81 -2.57
CA GLU A 392 -10.69 -2.46 -2.38
C GLU A 392 -10.00 -1.52 -3.34
N PHE A 393 -10.69 -0.47 -3.74
CA PHE A 393 -10.09 0.57 -4.56
C PHE A 393 -10.59 1.94 -4.13
N TYR A 394 -9.69 2.91 -4.25
CA TYR A 394 -9.99 4.33 -4.17
C TYR A 394 -9.52 4.97 -5.45
N LEU A 395 -10.45 5.62 -6.14
CA LEU A 395 -10.21 6.34 -7.39
C LEU A 395 -10.48 7.81 -7.13
N TRP A 396 -9.48 8.65 -7.37
CA TRP A 396 -9.62 10.10 -7.43
C TRP A 396 -9.26 10.53 -8.85
N TRP A 397 -9.95 11.54 -9.38
CA TRP A 397 -9.70 12.08 -10.72
C TRP A 397 -9.44 13.58 -10.65
N ASP A 398 -8.56 14.04 -11.54
CA ASP A 398 -8.23 15.46 -11.77
C ASP A 398 -8.31 15.75 -13.28
#